data_AF-A0A353ZCA4-F1
#
_entry.id   AF-A0A353ZCA4-F1
#
_cell.length_a   1.000
_cell.length_b   1.000
_cell.length_c   1.000
_cell.angle_alpha   90.00
_cell.angle_beta   90.00
_cell.angle_gamma   90.00
#
_symmetry.space_group_name_H-M   'P 1'
#
loop_
_entity.id
_entity.type
_entity.pdbx_description
1 polymer ?
#
loop_
_entity_poly.entity_id
_entity_poly.type
_entity_poly.pdbx_seq_one_letter_code
_entity_poly.pdbx_strand_id
1 'polypeptide(L)'
;MGLETVHPDSCSRLNKQMTPTDFQRASRQMVREGISVRAFVMLQPPFVAPDESVASALETVEFAWESGARMVAVIPTRATTPAVRQWEMQGVFREPQIGQLESVFEEALARKRGIVTVDTWDLDRFCPCDACGPRRKSRLHAMNLSQRILPPVSCSVCG
;
A
#
# COMPACT_ATOMS: atom_id res chain seq x y z
N MET A 1 9.79 -1.37 8.98
CA MET A 1 9.94 0.08 9.21
C MET A 1 8.84 0.80 8.45
N GLY A 2 8.09 1.68 9.12
CA GLY A 2 6.92 2.35 8.54
C GLY A 2 7.32 3.53 7.67
N LEU A 3 7.48 3.33 6.36
CA LEU A 3 7.70 4.43 5.41
C LEU A 3 6.42 5.23 5.22
N GLU A 4 5.28 4.55 5.20
CA GLU A 4 3.91 5.02 4.99
C GLU A 4 3.67 5.70 3.63
N THR A 5 4.37 6.79 3.32
CA THR A 5 4.24 7.52 2.05
C THR A 5 5.46 8.42 1.85
N VAL A 6 5.80 8.70 0.59
CA VAL A 6 6.72 9.77 0.20
C VAL A 6 6.01 10.98 -0.42
N HIS A 7 4.68 10.97 -0.49
CA HIS A 7 3.90 12.06 -1.06
C HIS A 7 4.08 13.35 -0.23
N PRO A 8 4.57 14.47 -0.79
CA PRO A 8 4.96 15.66 -0.03
C PRO A 8 3.84 16.22 0.87
N ASP A 9 2.62 16.34 0.33
CA ASP A 9 1.49 16.91 1.07
C ASP A 9 1.02 15.99 2.21
N SER A 10 1.13 14.68 2.01
CA SER A 10 0.76 13.72 3.05
C SER A 10 1.85 13.68 4.12
N CYS A 11 3.12 13.60 3.71
CA CYS A 11 4.27 13.64 4.60
C CYS A 11 4.31 14.87 5.51
N SER A 12 3.98 16.05 4.98
CA SER A 12 4.02 17.31 5.75
C SER A 12 2.88 17.47 6.75
N ARG A 13 1.75 16.80 6.53
CA ARG A 13 0.53 16.95 7.34
C ARG A 13 0.27 15.77 8.27
N LEU A 14 0.77 14.58 7.93
CA LEU A 14 0.78 13.46 8.85
C LEU A 14 1.74 13.79 9.99
N ASN A 15 1.33 13.50 11.22
CA ASN A 15 2.17 13.66 12.42
C ASN A 15 3.27 12.57 12.48
N LYS A 16 4.08 12.45 11.42
CA LYS A 16 5.17 11.48 11.28
C LYS A 16 6.42 12.07 11.88
N GLN A 17 7.03 11.33 12.81
CA GLN A 17 8.33 11.67 13.39
C GLN A 17 9.52 11.20 12.52
N MET A 18 9.24 10.60 11.35
CA MET A 18 10.23 10.08 10.44
C MET A 18 9.99 10.59 9.02
N THR A 19 11.00 11.22 8.44
CA THR A 19 10.99 11.68 7.04
C THR A 19 11.42 10.56 6.07
N PRO A 20 11.15 10.68 4.76
CA PRO A 20 11.72 9.77 3.76
C PRO A 20 13.25 9.69 3.81
N THR A 21 13.92 10.80 4.08
CA THR A 21 15.39 10.85 4.26
C THR A 21 15.84 10.06 5.47
N ASP A 22 15.12 10.14 6.60
CA ASP A 22 15.42 9.34 7.78
C ASP A 22 15.25 7.85 7.51
N PHE A 23 14.16 7.47 6.82
CA PHE A 23 13.95 6.09 6.38
C PHE A 23 15.10 5.59 5.51
N GLN A 24 15.51 6.37 4.50
CA GLN A 24 16.59 5.98 3.59
C GLN A 24 17.91 5.78 4.34
N ARG A 25 18.27 6.71 5.23
CA ARG A 25 19.49 6.62 6.04
C ARG A 25 19.48 5.38 6.93
N ALA A 26 18.40 5.16 7.67
CA ALA A 26 18.25 4.02 8.56
C ALA A 26 18.26 2.69 7.79
N SER A 27 17.51 2.61 6.68
CA SER A 27 17.42 1.40 5.85
C SER A 27 18.77 1.02 5.27
N ARG A 28 19.51 1.98 4.69
CA ARG A 28 20.85 1.74 4.14
C ARG A 28 21.85 1.34 5.23
N GLN A 29 21.74 1.89 6.43
CA GLN A 29 22.57 1.47 7.55
C GLN A 29 22.30 0.01 7.93
N MET A 30 21.03 -0.36 8.15
CA MET A 30 20.63 -1.73 8.46
C MET A 30 21.13 -2.72 7.40
N VAL A 31 20.98 -2.39 6.12
CA VAL A 31 21.45 -3.24 5.02
C VAL A 31 22.97 -3.41 5.04
N ARG A 32 23.75 -2.35 5.31
CA ARG A 32 25.21 -2.45 5.46
C ARG A 32 25.64 -3.36 6.61
N GLU A 33 24.82 -3.43 7.66
CA GLU A 33 25.01 -4.31 8.81
C GLU A 33 24.45 -5.74 8.58
N GLY A 34 23.99 -6.05 7.36
CA GLY A 34 23.45 -7.36 7.00
C GLY A 34 22.00 -7.60 7.43
N ILE A 35 21.29 -6.57 7.89
CA ILE A 35 19.90 -6.64 8.35
C ILE A 35 18.96 -6.35 7.17
N SER A 36 18.10 -7.32 6.83
CA SER A 36 17.09 -7.13 5.79
C SER A 36 15.96 -6.22 6.27
N VAL A 37 15.60 -5.24 5.45
CA VAL A 37 14.56 -4.27 5.77
C VAL A 37 13.24 -4.62 5.08
N ARG A 38 12.15 -4.62 5.86
CA ARG A 38 10.77 -4.62 5.39
C ARG A 38 10.18 -3.21 5.54
N ALA A 39 9.67 -2.64 4.46
CA ALA A 39 8.96 -1.37 4.45
C ALA A 39 7.44 -1.58 4.54
N PHE A 40 6.73 -0.68 5.22
CA PHE A 40 5.27 -0.59 5.18
C PHE A 40 4.87 0.69 4.43
N VAL A 41 3.96 0.56 3.48
CA VAL A 41 3.51 1.62 2.57
C VAL A 41 2.00 1.69 2.63
N MET A 42 1.45 2.89 2.78
CA MET A 42 0.01 3.15 2.77
C MET A 42 -0.47 3.29 1.33
N LEU A 43 -1.55 2.59 1.00
CA LEU A 43 -2.39 2.91 -0.14
C LEU A 43 -3.46 3.91 0.31
N GLN A 44 -3.67 4.96 -0.47
CA GLN A 44 -4.62 6.05 -0.21
C GLN A 44 -4.37 6.73 1.15
N PRO A 45 -3.17 7.30 1.39
CA PRO A 45 -2.97 8.06 2.61
C PRO A 45 -3.84 9.34 2.60
N PRO A 46 -4.12 9.93 3.77
CA PRO A 46 -4.79 11.23 3.87
C PRO A 46 -4.07 12.31 3.06
N PHE A 47 -4.82 13.30 2.60
CA PHE A 47 -4.32 14.44 1.80
C PHE A 47 -3.80 14.10 0.40
N VAL A 48 -4.06 12.89 -0.10
CA VAL A 48 -3.77 12.49 -1.48
C VAL A 48 -5.09 12.25 -2.20
N ALA A 49 -5.21 12.74 -3.43
CA ALA A 49 -6.43 12.57 -4.21
C ALA A 49 -6.62 11.09 -4.58
N PRO A 50 -7.87 10.58 -4.68
CA PRO A 50 -8.09 9.17 -4.97
C PRO A 50 -7.52 8.66 -6.30
N ASP A 51 -7.54 9.49 -7.33
CA ASP A 51 -6.97 9.22 -8.64
C ASP A 51 -5.42 9.16 -8.64
N GLU A 52 -4.76 9.85 -7.71
CA GLU A 52 -3.29 9.83 -7.54
C GLU A 52 -2.80 8.67 -6.67
N SER A 53 -3.69 8.00 -5.93
CA SER A 53 -3.31 7.06 -4.88
C SER A 53 -2.47 5.88 -5.37
N VAL A 54 -2.76 5.34 -6.56
CA VAL A 54 -2.00 4.22 -7.13
C VAL A 54 -0.57 4.65 -7.48
N ALA A 55 -0.44 5.77 -8.20
CA ALA A 55 0.86 6.33 -8.57
C ALA A 55 1.70 6.67 -7.34
N SER A 56 1.10 7.37 -6.36
CA SER A 56 1.74 7.74 -5.09
C SER A 56 2.22 6.53 -4.28
N ALA A 57 1.41 5.47 -4.21
CA ALA A 57 1.81 4.23 -3.55
C ALA A 57 3.00 3.58 -4.27
N LEU A 58 2.97 3.50 -5.61
CA LEU A 58 4.05 2.92 -6.41
C LEU A 58 5.35 3.71 -6.31
N GLU A 59 5.30 5.04 -6.31
CA GLU A 59 6.45 5.90 -6.04
C GLU A 59 7.05 5.61 -4.65
N THR A 60 6.19 5.43 -3.65
CA THR A 60 6.61 5.08 -2.29
C THR A 60 7.26 3.68 -2.25
N VAL A 61 6.71 2.70 -2.97
CA VAL A 61 7.30 1.35 -3.11
C VAL A 61 8.68 1.43 -3.76
N GLU A 62 8.81 2.20 -4.83
CA GLU A 62 10.06 2.39 -5.55
C GLU A 62 11.14 3.00 -4.65
N PHE A 63 10.78 4.07 -3.94
CA PHE A 63 11.67 4.72 -2.97
C PHE A 63 12.13 3.74 -1.86
N ALA A 64 11.25 2.85 -1.40
CA ALA A 64 11.60 1.85 -0.40
C ALA A 64 12.69 0.89 -0.92
N TRP A 65 12.56 0.41 -2.16
CA TRP A 65 13.57 -0.46 -2.78
C TRP A 65 14.90 0.27 -3.02
N GLU A 66 14.88 1.51 -3.51
CA GLU A 66 16.08 2.35 -3.70
C GLU A 66 16.78 2.69 -2.37
N SER A 67 16.03 2.64 -1.28
CA SER A 67 16.52 2.79 0.09
C SER A 67 17.08 1.47 0.67
N GLY A 68 17.00 0.37 -0.06
CA GLY A 68 17.53 -0.94 0.33
C GLY A 68 16.52 -1.88 0.99
N ALA A 69 15.23 -1.53 1.05
CA ALA A 69 14.23 -2.48 1.52
C ALA A 69 14.14 -3.67 0.56
N ARG A 70 14.16 -4.90 1.11
CA ARG A 70 14.00 -6.12 0.32
C ARG A 70 12.53 -6.52 0.17
N MET A 71 11.72 -6.15 1.16
CA MET A 71 10.29 -6.46 1.21
C MET A 71 9.47 -5.19 1.40
N VAL A 72 8.37 -5.06 0.67
CA VAL A 72 7.40 -3.97 0.82
C VAL A 72 6.02 -4.57 1.10
N ALA A 73 5.37 -4.09 2.14
CA ALA A 73 3.98 -4.41 2.45
C ALA A 73 3.11 -3.18 2.20
N VAL A 74 2.23 -3.27 1.20
CA VAL A 74 1.25 -2.24 0.88
C VAL A 74 0.00 -2.47 1.73
N ILE A 75 -0.42 -1.45 2.45
CA ILE A 75 -1.50 -1.49 3.43
C ILE A 75 -2.57 -0.48 2.99
N PRO A 76 -3.79 -0.91 2.64
CA PRO A 76 -4.88 0.02 2.39
C PRO A 76 -5.24 0.78 3.68
N THR A 77 -5.30 2.10 3.58
CA THR A 77 -5.62 2.97 4.72
C THR A 77 -7.08 2.80 5.11
N ARG A 78 -7.34 2.73 6.43
CA ARG A 78 -8.68 2.50 6.99
C ARG A 78 -9.07 3.62 7.94
N ALA A 79 -10.35 3.99 7.94
CA ALA A 79 -10.95 4.93 8.89
C ALA A 79 -11.20 4.29 10.29
N THR A 80 -10.21 3.60 10.85
CA THR A 80 -10.34 2.89 12.13
C THR A 80 -9.89 3.71 13.34
N THR A 81 -9.08 4.75 13.14
CA THR A 81 -8.63 5.65 14.22
C THR A 81 -9.46 6.94 14.26
N PRO A 82 -9.59 7.60 15.43
CA PRO A 82 -10.30 8.89 15.52
C PRO A 82 -9.75 9.95 14.57
N ALA A 83 -8.42 10.01 14.40
CA ALA A 83 -7.78 10.96 13.49
C ALA A 83 -8.18 10.73 12.03
N VAL A 84 -8.16 9.48 11.56
CA VAL A 84 -8.54 9.17 10.17
C VAL A 84 -10.03 9.39 9.93
N ARG A 85 -10.89 9.07 10.90
CA ARG A 85 -12.33 9.40 10.82
C ARG A 85 -12.57 10.91 10.73
N GLN A 86 -11.79 11.72 11.46
CA GLN A 86 -11.89 13.17 11.35
C GLN A 86 -11.50 13.67 9.95
N TRP A 87 -10.43 13.12 9.37
CA TRP A 87 -10.03 13.44 8.01
C TRP A 87 -11.07 13.00 6.96
N GLU A 88 -11.74 11.87 7.18
CA GLU A 88 -12.85 11.42 6.34
C GLU A 88 -14.01 12.41 6.38
N MET A 89 -14.45 12.82 7.58
CA MET A 89 -15.53 13.80 7.75
C MET A 89 -15.19 15.18 7.14
N GLN A 90 -13.90 15.54 7.12
CA GLN A 90 -13.41 16.77 6.49
C GLN A 90 -13.24 16.66 4.97
N GLY A 91 -13.47 15.48 4.38
CA GLY A 91 -13.32 15.22 2.96
C GLY A 91 -11.87 15.17 2.47
N VAL A 92 -10.89 15.15 3.37
CA VAL A 92 -9.44 15.08 3.04
C VAL A 92 -8.89 13.65 3.05
N PHE A 93 -9.76 12.66 3.30
CA PHE A 93 -9.47 11.24 3.22
C PHE A 93 -10.69 10.48 2.69
N ARG A 94 -10.42 9.42 1.93
CA ARG A 94 -11.39 8.38 1.56
C ARG A 94 -10.68 7.04 1.63
N GLU A 95 -11.38 5.98 2.02
CA GLU A 95 -10.82 4.63 1.94
C GLU A 95 -10.54 4.24 0.47
N PRO A 96 -9.49 3.43 0.21
CA PRO A 96 -9.21 2.95 -1.13
C PRO A 96 -10.28 1.97 -1.61
N GLN A 97 -10.41 1.87 -2.93
CA GLN A 97 -11.15 0.81 -3.60
C GLN A 97 -10.25 -0.41 -3.81
N ILE A 98 -10.85 -1.60 -3.84
CA ILE A 98 -10.12 -2.84 -4.08
C ILE A 98 -9.32 -2.81 -5.39
N GLY A 99 -9.83 -2.16 -6.44
CA GLY A 99 -9.15 -2.02 -7.72
C GLY A 99 -7.82 -1.27 -7.60
N GLN A 100 -7.74 -0.25 -6.74
CA GLN A 100 -6.48 0.47 -6.51
C GLN A 100 -5.44 -0.44 -5.84
N LEU A 101 -5.85 -1.31 -4.90
CA LEU A 101 -4.96 -2.28 -4.27
C LEU A 101 -4.48 -3.36 -5.25
N GLU A 102 -5.39 -3.86 -6.08
CA GLU A 102 -5.08 -4.82 -7.15
C GLU A 102 -4.06 -4.22 -8.14
N SER A 103 -4.29 -2.99 -8.63
CA SER A 103 -3.38 -2.29 -9.53
C SER A 103 -2.00 -2.08 -8.94
N VAL A 104 -1.91 -1.53 -7.70
CA VAL A 104 -0.61 -1.34 -7.04
C VAL A 104 0.12 -2.66 -6.90
N PHE A 105 -0.58 -3.74 -6.55
CA PHE A 105 0.09 -5.03 -6.34
C PHE A 105 0.62 -5.62 -7.65
N GLU A 106 -0.19 -5.62 -8.70
CA GLU A 106 0.19 -6.13 -10.02
C GLU A 106 1.38 -5.37 -10.58
N GLU A 107 1.32 -4.04 -10.55
CA GLU A 107 2.39 -3.18 -11.05
C GLU A 107 3.67 -3.31 -10.21
N ALA A 108 3.57 -3.40 -8.89
CA ALA A 108 4.73 -3.58 -8.03
C ALA A 108 5.37 -4.96 -8.22
N LEU A 109 4.57 -6.04 -8.35
CA LEU A 109 5.08 -7.38 -8.67
C LEU A 109 5.77 -7.43 -10.05
N ALA A 110 5.21 -6.74 -11.05
CA ALA A 110 5.75 -6.72 -12.41
C ALA A 110 7.19 -6.14 -12.48
N ARG A 111 7.55 -5.25 -11.55
CA ARG A 111 8.89 -4.64 -11.47
C ARG A 111 9.99 -5.63 -11.07
N LYS A 112 9.66 -6.76 -10.42
CA LYS A 112 10.61 -7.83 -10.03
C LYS A 112 11.85 -7.33 -9.25
N ARG A 113 11.74 -6.23 -8.50
CA ARG A 113 12.87 -5.65 -7.73
C ARG A 113 13.01 -6.21 -6.30
N GLY A 114 11.95 -6.80 -5.75
CA GLY A 114 11.93 -7.34 -4.38
C GLY A 114 10.65 -8.12 -4.10
N ILE A 115 10.40 -8.41 -2.82
CA ILE A 115 9.17 -9.07 -2.36
C ILE A 115 8.11 -8.00 -2.12
N VAL A 116 6.93 -8.16 -2.69
CA VAL A 116 5.78 -7.28 -2.44
C VAL A 116 4.65 -8.10 -1.87
N THR A 117 4.02 -7.57 -0.84
CA THR A 117 2.77 -8.12 -0.33
C THR A 117 1.75 -7.02 -0.17
N VAL A 118 0.48 -7.36 -0.28
CA VAL A 118 -0.62 -6.51 0.17
C VAL A 118 -1.21 -7.05 1.46
N ASP A 119 -1.67 -6.15 2.31
CA ASP A 119 -2.47 -6.51 3.46
C ASP A 119 -3.87 -6.98 3.02
N THR A 120 -4.29 -8.13 3.53
CA THR A 120 -5.55 -8.81 3.13
C THR A 120 -6.58 -8.86 4.24
N TRP A 121 -6.30 -8.19 5.37
CA TRP A 121 -7.21 -8.11 6.51
C TRP A 121 -8.40 -7.21 6.16
N ASP A 122 -9.59 -7.58 6.61
CA ASP A 122 -10.83 -6.80 6.44
C ASP A 122 -11.05 -6.24 5.02
N LEU A 123 -10.60 -6.95 3.97
CA LEU A 123 -10.75 -6.51 2.58
C LEU A 123 -12.20 -6.34 2.15
N ASP A 124 -13.12 -6.98 2.87
CA ASP A 124 -14.56 -6.87 2.66
C ASP A 124 -15.05 -5.41 2.81
N ARG A 125 -14.29 -4.54 3.51
CA ARG A 125 -14.51 -3.08 3.56
C ARG A 125 -14.34 -2.41 2.20
N PHE A 126 -13.37 -2.86 1.40
CA PHE A 126 -13.03 -2.27 0.11
C PHE A 126 -13.63 -3.04 -1.08
N CYS A 127 -14.14 -4.25 -0.82
CA CYS A 127 -14.79 -5.12 -1.80
C CYS A 127 -16.05 -5.77 -1.19
N PRO A 128 -17.15 -5.02 -1.02
CA PRO A 128 -18.35 -5.51 -0.36
C PRO A 128 -19.20 -6.46 -1.22
N CYS A 129 -18.78 -6.76 -2.45
CA CYS A 129 -19.55 -7.62 -3.36
C CYS A 129 -19.40 -9.09 -2.96
N ASP A 130 -20.46 -9.72 -2.46
CA ASP A 130 -20.46 -11.13 -2.06
C ASP A 130 -20.08 -12.10 -3.21
N ALA A 131 -20.37 -11.72 -4.46
CA ALA A 131 -20.09 -12.56 -5.62
C ALA A 131 -18.60 -12.60 -6.04
N CYS A 132 -17.83 -11.53 -5.77
CA CYS A 132 -16.43 -11.45 -6.20
C CYS A 132 -15.43 -11.19 -5.07
N GLY A 133 -15.86 -10.64 -3.93
CA GLY A 133 -15.03 -10.34 -2.76
C GLY A 133 -14.18 -11.53 -2.30
N PRO A 134 -14.77 -12.70 -2.01
CA PRO A 134 -14.00 -13.88 -1.61
C PRO A 134 -12.97 -14.32 -2.67
N ARG A 135 -13.30 -14.19 -3.96
CA ARG A 135 -12.40 -14.55 -5.07
C ARG A 135 -11.24 -13.55 -5.20
N ARG A 136 -11.51 -12.25 -5.10
CA ARG A 136 -10.48 -11.19 -5.12
C ARG A 136 -9.55 -11.30 -3.91
N LYS A 137 -10.07 -11.54 -2.71
CA LYS A 137 -9.27 -11.80 -1.48
C LYS A 137 -8.39 -13.03 -1.62
N SER A 138 -8.94 -14.15 -2.12
CA SER A 138 -8.19 -15.38 -2.36
C SER A 138 -7.08 -15.18 -3.40
N ARG A 139 -7.37 -14.42 -4.45
CA ARG A 139 -6.39 -14.03 -5.47
C ARG A 139 -5.22 -13.25 -4.86
N LEU A 140 -5.49 -12.17 -4.13
CA LEU A 140 -4.45 -11.36 -3.47
C LEU A 140 -3.62 -12.18 -2.48
N HIS A 141 -4.26 -13.07 -1.71
CA HIS A 141 -3.56 -13.98 -0.80
C HIS A 141 -2.63 -14.96 -1.55
N ALA A 142 -3.10 -15.57 -2.62
CA ALA A 142 -2.27 -16.46 -3.44
C ALA A 142 -1.11 -15.72 -4.13
N MET A 143 -1.33 -14.47 -4.55
CA MET A 143 -0.28 -13.60 -5.11
C MET A 143 0.77 -13.23 -4.04
N ASN A 144 0.36 -12.96 -2.79
CA ASN A 144 1.29 -12.75 -1.67
C ASN A 144 2.23 -13.96 -1.46
N LEU A 145 1.69 -15.17 -1.51
CA LEU A 145 2.48 -16.39 -1.29
C LEU A 145 3.38 -16.74 -2.48
N SER A 146 2.86 -16.59 -3.70
CA SER A 146 3.55 -17.03 -4.91
C SER A 146 4.47 -15.97 -5.53
N GLN A 147 4.27 -14.69 -5.18
CA GLN A 147 4.93 -13.54 -5.83
C GLN A 147 4.73 -13.56 -7.36
N ARG A 148 3.56 -14.02 -7.81
CA ARG A 148 3.17 -14.10 -9.22
C ARG A 148 1.86 -13.37 -9.43
N ILE A 149 1.74 -12.70 -10.57
CA ILE A 149 0.49 -12.08 -11.01
C ILE A 149 -0.46 -13.19 -11.47
N LEU A 150 -1.64 -13.25 -10.87
CA LEU A 150 -2.71 -14.17 -11.25
C LEU A 150 -3.74 -13.46 -12.14
N PRO A 151 -4.57 -14.19 -12.91
CA PRO A 151 -5.62 -13.56 -13.73
C PRO A 151 -6.58 -12.69 -12.88
N PRO A 152 -7.05 -11.54 -13.38
CA PRO A 152 -7.99 -10.68 -12.68
C PRO A 152 -9.36 -11.37 -12.51
N VAL A 153 -10.12 -10.96 -11.48
CA VAL A 153 -11.47 -11.49 -11.22
C VAL A 153 -12.51 -10.59 -11.89
N SER A 154 -13.15 -11.07 -12.96
CA SER A 154 -14.31 -10.41 -13.55
C SER A 154 -15.59 -10.73 -12.76
N CYS A 155 -16.44 -9.73 -12.52
CA CYS A 155 -17.72 -9.90 -11.86
C CYS A 155 -18.87 -9.37 -12.73
N SER A 156 -19.91 -10.16 -12.94
CA SER A 156 -21.11 -9.70 -13.64
C SER A 156 -21.99 -8.76 -12.80
N VAL A 157 -21.76 -8.67 -11.48
CA VAL A 157 -22.57 -7.88 -10.55
C VAL A 157 -22.03 -6.46 -10.35
N CYS A 158 -20.71 -6.31 -10.23
CA CYS A 158 -20.07 -5.03 -9.92
C CYS A 158 -19.03 -4.58 -10.97
N GLY A 159 -18.91 -5.33 -12.07
CA GLY A 159 -17.86 -5.13 -13.09
C GLY A 159 -16.51 -5.73 -12.71
#